data_AF-A0A1J4JG94-F1
#
_entry.id   AF-A0A1J4JG94-F1
#
_cell.length_a   1.000
_cell.length_b   1.000
_cell.length_c   1.000
_cell.angle_alpha   90.00
_cell.angle_beta   90.00
_cell.angle_gamma   90.00
#
_symmetry.space_group_name_H-M   'P 1'
#
loop_
_entity.id
_entity.type
_entity.pdbx_description
1 polymer ?
#
loop_
_entity_poly.entity_id
_entity_poly.type
_entity_poly.pdbx_seq_one_letter_code
_entity_poly.pdbx_strand_id
1 'polypeptide(L)'
;MKKRNLHGLNNPNDEFFIEELAKIPTTLKEEDSYSFFKHILSLFASTKITNDVGNEILLTICKLLTLENHLQIFIDNCFVSNLPLDNFLLIDNILNILDILASKNPSSITREALEPIARRSPYKTLFLLAKMAQKEPLLQNDNNLNQKNSKNNSKSNSKNTSKNNRKDYNYEEEDESDEKNFSLIEKLDWISLLFESESFKRPECAENFISLLVYLLDNSDSFYREFSRKVWMTICSLLQSQNDNIIKYAYVSLCYLIDNEICSHSTLPFSLIANHLSKISLQKSAFSLLIRCNFQRMKSPELVKILIQHATSNKKATLVLLRLSQTENGVDLLINNSSWMGTGLPDKLTTMNLFCNVLLHKEQRESLATKTRDVVNFLSSAFSIEDEKNPNLDTIVVSVLCTILRRIPFDENLVKQLSRHKFLTAYFGRTTRQDTPRNAIYALHVINLVADCCYTKELSQVIDFLIHSIKKNDDNSNFALLTAANLCKYKECVEKLKEKKIVKYILDLDTNTKYQRRFLQAIGAIY
;
A
#
# COMPACT_ATOMS: atom_id res chain seq x y z
N MET A 1 12.14 67.41 -9.64
CA MET A 1 12.81 66.37 -10.46
C MET A 1 12.77 66.81 -11.92
N LYS A 2 13.93 67.06 -12.56
CA LYS A 2 13.99 67.26 -14.01
C LYS A 2 13.62 65.91 -14.64
N LYS A 3 12.43 65.80 -15.26
CA LYS A 3 12.07 64.63 -16.08
C LYS A 3 13.16 64.50 -17.14
N ARG A 4 14.05 63.51 -17.00
CA ARG A 4 14.90 63.13 -18.12
C ARG A 4 13.97 62.69 -19.24
N ASN A 5 14.24 63.22 -20.42
CA ASN A 5 13.42 63.01 -21.60
C ASN A 5 13.55 61.56 -22.05
N LEU A 6 12.69 60.68 -21.53
CA LEU A 6 12.37 59.38 -22.15
C LEU A 6 11.57 59.58 -23.46
N HIS A 7 11.77 60.70 -24.17
CA HIS A 7 10.94 61.11 -25.30
C HIS A 7 10.99 60.11 -26.46
N GLY A 8 12.15 59.48 -26.69
CA GLY A 8 12.31 58.42 -27.69
C GLY A 8 11.59 57.10 -27.33
N LEU A 9 11.12 56.94 -26.09
CA LEU A 9 10.42 55.74 -25.61
C LEU A 9 8.90 55.94 -25.46
N ASN A 10 8.34 57.02 -26.01
CA ASN A 10 6.90 57.28 -25.92
C ASN A 10 6.08 56.55 -27.00
N ASN A 11 6.69 56.20 -28.12
CA ASN A 11 6.01 55.54 -29.23
C ASN A 11 6.72 54.22 -29.56
N PRO A 12 6.15 53.05 -29.21
CA PRO A 12 6.77 51.75 -29.49
C PRO A 12 6.86 51.44 -30.99
N ASN A 13 6.20 52.20 -31.86
CA ASN A 13 6.27 52.05 -33.32
C ASN A 13 7.28 53.01 -33.98
N ASP A 14 8.02 53.79 -33.19
CA ASP A 14 9.09 54.65 -33.71
C ASP A 14 10.31 53.79 -34.11
N GLU A 15 10.92 54.09 -35.26
CA GLU A 15 12.09 53.36 -35.78
C GLU A 15 13.28 53.42 -34.82
N PHE A 16 13.41 54.51 -34.06
CA PHE A 16 14.50 54.68 -33.08
C PHE A 16 14.19 54.09 -31.71
N PHE A 17 12.98 53.56 -31.49
CA PHE A 17 12.56 53.07 -30.18
C PHE A 17 13.48 51.95 -29.67
N ILE A 18 13.78 50.96 -30.52
CA ILE A 18 14.64 49.82 -30.18
C ILE A 18 16.09 50.29 -29.94
N GLU A 19 16.60 51.22 -30.75
CA GLU A 19 17.96 51.75 -30.59
C GLU A 19 18.13 52.50 -29.26
N GLU A 20 17.15 53.31 -28.88
CA GLU A 20 17.15 54.02 -27.60
C GLU A 20 17.03 53.04 -26.44
N LEU A 21 16.16 52.04 -26.56
CA LEU A 21 15.96 51.00 -25.55
C LEU A 21 17.24 50.18 -25.31
N ALA A 22 17.99 49.86 -26.36
CA ALA A 22 19.25 49.13 -26.27
C ALA A 22 20.35 49.86 -25.46
N LYS A 23 20.28 51.20 -25.37
CA LYS A 23 21.22 52.03 -24.58
C LYS A 23 20.85 52.08 -23.10
N ILE A 24 19.62 51.75 -22.73
CA ILE A 24 19.11 51.90 -21.36
C ILE A 24 19.92 51.10 -20.33
N PRO A 25 20.29 49.82 -20.55
CA PRO A 25 21.01 49.04 -19.56
C PRO A 25 22.34 49.64 -19.08
N THR A 26 22.96 50.52 -19.88
CA THR A 26 24.25 51.17 -19.54
C THR A 26 24.12 52.64 -19.14
N THR A 27 22.98 53.28 -19.43
CA THR A 27 22.80 54.73 -19.25
C THR A 27 21.77 55.10 -18.19
N LEU A 28 20.86 54.18 -17.85
CA LEU A 28 19.82 54.40 -16.85
C LEU A 28 20.44 54.50 -15.46
N LYS A 29 20.16 55.60 -14.76
CA LYS A 29 20.54 55.74 -13.36
C LYS A 29 19.51 55.11 -12.46
N GLU A 30 19.94 54.67 -11.28
CA GLU A 30 19.09 54.09 -10.24
C GLU A 30 17.84 54.96 -9.95
N GLU A 31 18.05 56.26 -9.74
CA GLU A 31 17.00 57.26 -9.46
C GLU A 31 15.90 57.37 -10.53
N ASP A 32 16.20 56.99 -11.78
CA ASP A 32 15.28 57.05 -12.92
C ASP A 32 14.50 55.73 -13.13
N SER A 33 14.89 54.64 -12.44
CA SER A 33 14.42 53.28 -12.72
C SER A 33 12.92 53.08 -12.51
N TYR A 34 12.37 53.66 -11.43
CA TYR A 34 10.93 53.57 -11.15
C TYR A 34 10.11 54.14 -12.30
N SER A 35 10.47 55.35 -12.73
CA SER A 35 9.77 56.05 -13.82
C SER A 35 9.91 55.29 -15.13
N PHE A 36 11.09 54.71 -15.38
CA PHE A 36 11.33 53.88 -16.55
C PHE A 36 10.46 52.61 -16.56
N PHE A 37 10.51 51.78 -15.52
CA PHE A 37 9.74 50.53 -15.47
C PHE A 37 8.23 50.78 -15.56
N LYS A 38 7.73 51.77 -14.81
CA LYS A 38 6.32 52.17 -14.85
C LYS A 38 5.89 52.58 -16.26
N HIS A 39 6.69 53.42 -16.93
CA HIS A 39 6.40 53.89 -18.28
C HIS A 39 6.43 52.73 -19.27
N ILE A 40 7.52 51.98 -19.33
CA ILE A 40 7.71 50.96 -20.37
C ILE A 40 6.72 49.80 -20.23
N LEU A 41 6.38 49.40 -19.00
CA LEU A 41 5.37 48.36 -18.77
C LEU A 41 3.96 48.87 -19.07
N SER A 42 3.67 50.15 -18.85
CA SER A 42 2.37 50.73 -19.21
C SER A 42 2.08 50.68 -20.71
N LEU A 43 3.12 50.67 -21.55
CA LEU A 43 2.96 50.57 -23.01
C LEU A 43 2.25 49.28 -23.43
N PHE A 44 2.44 48.17 -22.69
CA PHE A 44 1.75 46.90 -22.96
C PHE A 44 0.24 46.98 -22.73
N ALA A 45 -0.21 47.88 -21.85
CA ALA A 45 -1.63 48.09 -21.56
C ALA A 45 -2.27 49.14 -22.48
N SER A 46 -1.53 50.20 -22.84
CA SER A 46 -2.09 51.36 -23.55
C SER A 46 -2.00 51.30 -25.07
N THR A 47 -1.14 50.44 -25.61
CA THR A 47 -0.72 50.54 -27.02
C THR A 47 -0.57 49.17 -27.65
N LYS A 48 -0.90 49.06 -28.94
CA LYS A 48 -0.65 47.85 -29.72
C LYS A 48 0.85 47.79 -30.06
N ILE A 49 1.61 47.06 -29.26
CA ILE A 49 3.02 46.78 -29.48
C ILE A 49 3.17 45.54 -30.37
N THR A 50 4.12 45.55 -31.30
CA THR A 50 4.53 44.35 -32.04
C THR A 50 5.29 43.38 -31.12
N ASN A 51 5.33 42.10 -31.46
CA ASN A 51 6.03 41.13 -30.61
C ASN A 51 7.53 41.39 -30.52
N ASP A 52 8.15 41.86 -31.60
CA ASP A 52 9.59 42.16 -31.63
C ASP A 52 9.93 43.30 -30.66
N VAL A 53 9.17 44.39 -30.70
CA VAL A 53 9.34 45.51 -29.76
C VAL A 53 9.03 45.06 -28.33
N GLY A 54 7.97 44.27 -28.13
CA GLY A 54 7.64 43.71 -26.82
C GLY A 54 8.77 42.84 -26.25
N ASN A 55 9.39 42.02 -27.09
CA ASN A 55 10.53 41.18 -26.71
C ASN A 55 11.76 42.03 -26.33
N GLU A 56 12.08 43.07 -27.11
CA GLU A 56 13.18 43.98 -26.79
C GLU A 56 12.95 44.74 -25.48
N ILE A 57 11.71 45.16 -25.19
CA ILE A 57 11.34 45.75 -23.89
C ILE A 57 11.66 44.78 -22.75
N LEU A 58 11.19 43.53 -22.83
CA LEU A 58 11.39 42.54 -21.77
C LEU A 58 12.86 42.11 -21.63
N LEU A 59 13.60 42.00 -22.73
CA LEU A 59 15.05 41.74 -22.72
C LEU A 59 15.83 42.89 -22.06
N THR A 60 15.41 44.13 -22.30
CA THR A 60 16.03 45.32 -21.68
C THR A 60 15.76 45.34 -20.17
N ILE A 61 14.53 44.99 -19.76
CA ILE A 61 14.21 44.77 -18.35
C ILE A 61 15.09 43.65 -17.78
N CYS A 62 15.21 42.49 -18.43
CA CYS A 62 16.08 41.39 -17.97
C CYS A 62 17.52 41.87 -17.71
N LYS A 63 18.11 42.63 -18.64
CA LYS A 63 19.47 43.18 -18.50
C LYS A 63 19.57 44.10 -17.29
N LEU A 64 18.60 44.99 -17.09
CA LEU A 64 18.55 45.87 -15.91
C LEU A 64 18.43 45.09 -14.60
N LEU A 65 17.64 44.02 -14.56
CA LEU A 65 17.46 43.20 -13.36
C LEU A 65 18.70 42.39 -12.98
N THR A 66 19.73 42.33 -13.83
CA THR A 66 21.04 41.81 -13.43
C THR A 66 21.80 42.76 -12.49
N LEU A 67 21.39 44.02 -12.41
CA LEU A 67 21.95 45.04 -11.55
C LEU A 67 21.11 45.17 -10.27
N GLU A 68 21.73 44.95 -9.11
CA GLU A 68 21.05 44.79 -7.81
C GLU A 68 20.15 45.98 -7.43
N ASN A 69 20.60 47.22 -7.66
CA ASN A 69 19.81 48.40 -7.31
C ASN A 69 18.53 48.53 -8.16
N HIS A 70 18.63 48.24 -9.46
CA HIS A 70 17.46 48.26 -10.36
C HIS A 70 16.50 47.11 -10.04
N LEU A 71 17.02 45.94 -9.69
CA LEU A 71 16.26 44.79 -9.23
C LEU A 71 15.44 45.12 -7.97
N GLN A 72 16.07 45.76 -6.96
CA GLN A 72 15.38 46.13 -5.73
C GLN A 72 14.23 47.11 -6.00
N ILE A 73 14.46 48.14 -6.84
CA ILE A 73 13.40 49.06 -7.26
C ILE A 73 12.28 48.32 -7.99
N PHE A 74 12.62 47.32 -8.81
CA PHE A 74 11.63 46.52 -9.52
C PHE A 74 10.71 45.75 -8.55
N ILE A 75 11.31 45.14 -7.52
CA ILE A 75 10.63 44.36 -6.49
C ILE A 75 9.79 45.25 -5.57
N ASP A 76 10.37 46.32 -5.03
CA ASP A 76 9.72 47.23 -4.07
C ASP A 76 8.43 47.85 -4.61
N ASN A 77 8.33 47.97 -5.93
CA ASN A 77 7.19 48.55 -6.62
C ASN A 77 6.28 47.52 -7.30
N CYS A 78 6.48 46.22 -7.01
CA CYS A 78 5.64 45.11 -7.48
C CYS A 78 5.39 45.07 -9.00
N PHE A 79 6.38 45.47 -9.81
CA PHE A 79 6.23 45.57 -11.27
C PHE A 79 6.04 44.21 -11.97
N VAL A 80 6.25 43.10 -11.26
CA VAL A 80 5.90 41.75 -11.73
C VAL A 80 4.43 41.67 -12.17
N SER A 81 3.54 42.32 -11.41
CA SER A 81 2.10 42.35 -11.71
C SER A 81 1.73 43.12 -12.98
N ASN A 82 2.64 43.95 -13.50
CA ASN A 82 2.46 44.73 -14.72
C ASN A 82 3.01 44.05 -15.98
N LEU A 83 3.62 42.86 -15.85
CA LEU A 83 4.10 42.10 -17.00
C LEU A 83 2.92 41.66 -17.90
N PRO A 84 3.12 41.56 -19.22
CA PRO A 84 2.07 41.13 -20.16
C PRO A 84 1.87 39.61 -20.14
N LEU A 85 1.48 39.06 -19.00
CA LEU A 85 1.42 37.61 -18.71
C LEU A 85 0.47 36.83 -19.65
N ASP A 86 -0.52 37.50 -20.22
CA ASP A 86 -1.47 36.92 -21.17
C ASP A 86 -0.91 36.81 -22.60
N ASN A 87 0.20 37.48 -22.92
CA ASN A 87 0.80 37.46 -24.24
C ASN A 87 1.77 36.29 -24.41
N PHE A 88 1.28 35.20 -25.02
CA PHE A 88 2.04 33.97 -25.22
C PHE A 88 3.28 34.12 -26.11
N LEU A 89 3.34 35.15 -26.97
CA LEU A 89 4.48 35.38 -27.86
C LEU A 89 5.67 35.99 -27.13
N LEU A 90 5.46 36.47 -25.89
CA LEU A 90 6.47 37.08 -25.03
C LEU A 90 6.89 36.16 -23.87
N ILE A 91 6.31 34.97 -23.78
CA ILE A 91 6.38 34.11 -22.59
C ILE A 91 7.81 33.73 -22.20
N ASP A 92 8.70 33.52 -23.18
CA ASP A 92 10.09 33.12 -22.90
C ASP A 92 10.87 34.25 -22.22
N ASN A 93 10.67 35.50 -22.64
CA ASN A 93 11.30 36.65 -22.01
C ASN A 93 10.67 36.99 -20.65
N ILE A 94 9.36 36.79 -20.49
CA ILE A 94 8.71 36.87 -19.18
C ILE A 94 9.32 35.85 -18.22
N LEU A 95 9.51 34.60 -18.67
CA LEU A 95 10.11 33.55 -17.86
C LEU A 95 11.57 33.86 -17.51
N ASN A 96 12.34 34.52 -18.38
CA ASN A 96 13.69 34.98 -18.04
C ASN A 96 13.67 36.00 -16.90
N ILE A 97 12.74 36.97 -16.92
CA ILE A 97 12.55 37.93 -15.82
C ILE A 97 12.22 37.18 -14.52
N LEU A 98 11.24 36.28 -14.58
CA LEU A 98 10.82 35.51 -13.41
C LEU A 98 11.93 34.60 -12.88
N ASP A 99 12.76 34.03 -13.74
CA ASP A 99 13.90 33.20 -13.32
C ASP A 99 14.96 34.02 -12.56
N ILE A 100 15.22 35.26 -12.97
CA ILE A 100 16.09 36.20 -12.23
C ILE A 100 15.48 36.48 -10.85
N LEU A 101 14.18 36.79 -10.79
CA LEU A 101 13.47 37.07 -9.55
C LEU A 101 13.48 35.86 -8.61
N ALA A 102 13.17 34.65 -9.10
CA ALA A 102 13.19 33.42 -8.33
C ALA A 102 14.59 33.07 -7.81
N SER A 103 15.65 33.51 -8.49
CA SER A 103 17.03 33.30 -8.03
C SER A 103 17.42 34.21 -6.87
N LYS A 104 16.88 35.43 -6.86
CA LYS A 104 17.34 36.55 -6.03
C LYS A 104 16.39 36.88 -4.88
N ASN A 105 15.09 36.93 -5.16
CA ASN A 105 14.03 37.22 -4.20
C ASN A 105 12.74 36.48 -4.61
N PRO A 106 12.61 35.18 -4.28
CA PRO A 106 11.47 34.37 -4.68
C PRO A 106 10.13 34.92 -4.17
N SER A 107 10.12 35.54 -2.99
CA SER A 107 8.90 36.09 -2.36
C SER A 107 8.29 37.26 -3.15
N SER A 108 9.01 37.84 -4.12
CA SER A 108 8.49 38.87 -5.03
C SER A 108 7.56 38.34 -6.13
N ILE A 109 7.55 37.02 -6.36
CA ILE A 109 6.72 36.38 -7.38
C ILE A 109 5.42 35.92 -6.74
N THR A 110 4.30 36.51 -7.16
CA THR A 110 2.97 36.17 -6.65
C THR A 110 2.32 35.04 -7.44
N ARG A 111 1.26 34.46 -6.88
CA ARG A 111 0.46 33.44 -7.54
C ARG A 111 -0.17 33.97 -8.84
N GLU A 112 -0.68 35.20 -8.84
CA GLU A 112 -1.32 35.82 -10.01
C GLU A 112 -0.33 35.93 -11.18
N ALA A 113 0.96 36.13 -10.88
CA ALA A 113 1.99 36.15 -11.90
C ALA A 113 2.24 34.77 -12.53
N LEU A 114 2.17 33.72 -11.71
CA LEU A 114 2.48 32.36 -12.10
C LEU A 114 1.31 31.63 -12.76
N GLU A 115 0.07 31.96 -12.42
CA GLU A 115 -1.09 31.21 -12.87
C GLU A 115 -1.30 31.23 -14.40
N PRO A 116 -1.24 32.38 -15.11
CA PRO A 116 -1.32 32.40 -16.57
C PRO A 116 -0.20 31.57 -17.22
N ILE A 117 1.00 31.63 -16.65
CA ILE A 117 2.19 30.92 -17.13
C ILE A 117 2.04 29.42 -16.89
N ALA A 118 1.54 28.99 -15.73
CA ALA A 118 1.28 27.60 -15.40
C ALA A 118 0.34 26.94 -16.41
N ARG A 119 -0.68 27.68 -16.89
CA ARG A 119 -1.62 27.19 -17.89
C ARG A 119 -0.98 27.01 -19.28
N ARG A 120 -0.01 27.86 -19.63
CA ARG A 120 0.62 27.91 -20.96
C ARG A 120 1.90 27.11 -21.07
N SER A 121 2.78 27.23 -20.08
CA SER A 121 4.07 26.55 -19.97
C SER A 121 4.23 25.89 -18.60
N PRO A 122 3.44 24.83 -18.30
CA PRO A 122 3.45 24.17 -17.00
C PRO A 122 4.83 23.64 -16.61
N TYR A 123 5.58 23.07 -17.56
CA TYR A 123 6.91 22.53 -17.31
C TYR A 123 7.90 23.61 -16.83
N LYS A 124 7.99 24.74 -17.54
CA LYS A 124 8.87 25.85 -17.17
C LYS A 124 8.44 26.48 -15.85
N THR A 125 7.13 26.52 -15.60
CA THR A 125 6.58 26.98 -14.31
C THR A 125 6.99 26.06 -13.16
N LEU A 126 6.91 24.73 -13.32
CA LEU A 126 7.38 23.78 -12.30
C LEU A 126 8.88 23.93 -12.02
N PHE A 127 9.70 24.17 -13.06
CA PHE A 127 11.12 24.45 -12.88
C PHE A 127 11.35 25.71 -12.05
N LEU A 128 10.60 26.78 -12.35
CA LEU A 128 10.64 28.03 -11.59
C LEU A 128 10.23 27.81 -10.13
N LEU A 129 9.13 27.10 -9.89
CA LEU A 129 8.66 26.76 -8.54
C LEU A 129 9.69 25.90 -7.77
N ALA A 130 10.33 24.95 -8.43
CA ALA A 130 11.41 24.17 -7.83
C ALA A 130 12.60 25.04 -7.40
N LYS A 131 12.94 26.05 -8.22
CA LYS A 131 14.01 27.00 -7.92
C LYS A 131 13.64 27.93 -6.76
N MET A 132 12.39 28.41 -6.72
CA MET A 132 11.85 29.18 -5.60
C MET A 132 11.89 28.35 -4.31
N ALA A 133 11.43 27.10 -4.36
CA ALA A 133 11.48 26.17 -3.23
C ALA A 133 12.90 25.95 -2.69
N GLN A 134 13.90 25.88 -3.58
CA GLN A 134 15.30 25.74 -3.20
C GLN A 134 15.90 26.98 -2.55
N LYS A 135 15.30 28.17 -2.70
CA LYS A 135 15.85 29.43 -2.21
C LYS A 135 15.12 29.98 -0.99
N GLU A 136 13.89 29.54 -0.72
CA GLU A 136 13.09 30.08 0.36
C GLU A 136 13.67 29.70 1.75
N PRO A 137 14.08 30.66 2.58
CA PRO A 137 14.70 30.39 3.88
C PRO A 137 13.77 29.63 4.83
N LEU A 138 12.45 29.86 4.71
CA LEU A 138 11.41 29.19 5.48
C LEU A 138 11.35 27.68 5.20
N LEU A 139 11.78 27.25 4.02
CA LEU A 139 11.88 25.83 3.66
C LEU A 139 13.24 25.23 4.05
N GLN A 140 14.28 26.06 4.22
CA GLN A 140 15.64 25.61 4.53
C GLN A 140 15.98 25.54 6.03
N ASN A 141 15.39 26.43 6.85
CA ASN A 141 15.83 26.62 8.24
C ASN A 141 15.42 25.50 9.22
N ASP A 142 14.46 24.65 8.85
CA ASP A 142 14.00 23.57 9.75
C ASP A 142 15.03 22.42 9.90
N ASN A 143 15.88 22.19 8.88
CA ASN A 143 16.87 21.10 8.91
C ASN A 143 18.08 21.36 9.82
N ASN A 144 18.40 22.64 10.12
CA ASN A 144 19.58 23.00 10.92
C ASN A 144 19.38 22.86 12.44
N LEU A 145 18.13 22.84 12.92
CA LEU A 145 17.83 22.61 14.34
C LEU A 145 18.00 21.13 14.73
N ASN A 146 17.71 20.19 13.81
CA ASN A 146 17.84 18.76 14.08
C ASN A 146 19.30 18.24 13.98
N GLN A 147 20.19 18.92 13.24
CA GLN A 147 21.61 18.53 13.17
C GLN A 147 22.45 18.97 14.39
N LYS A 148 22.05 20.00 15.13
CA LYS A 148 22.78 20.43 16.34
C LYS A 148 22.53 19.55 17.56
N ASN A 149 21.38 18.88 17.64
CA ASN A 149 21.06 17.96 18.75
C ASN A 149 21.68 16.56 18.59
N SER A 150 22.24 16.23 17.42
CA SER A 150 22.91 14.94 17.16
C SER A 150 24.41 14.94 17.54
N LYS A 151 25.04 16.11 17.73
CA LYS A 151 26.49 16.20 18.02
C LYS A 151 26.90 16.11 19.50
N ASN A 152 25.96 16.00 20.44
CA ASN A 152 26.29 15.89 21.87
C ASN A 152 26.16 14.47 22.47
N ASN A 153 25.84 13.44 21.68
CA ASN A 153 25.80 12.05 22.16
C ASN A 153 26.59 11.11 21.22
N SER A 154 27.92 11.07 21.34
CA SER A 154 28.73 10.04 20.70
C SER A 154 30.01 9.71 21.48
N LYS A 155 29.86 8.93 22.56
CA LYS A 155 30.91 8.02 23.05
C LYS A 155 30.28 6.73 23.59
N SER A 156 30.02 5.76 22.71
CA SER A 156 30.24 4.31 22.95
C SER A 156 29.77 3.47 21.76
N ASN A 157 30.62 2.52 21.36
CA ASN A 157 30.49 1.58 20.24
C ASN A 157 29.21 0.72 20.26
N SER A 158 28.61 0.51 19.08
CA SER A 158 28.33 -0.82 18.48
C SER A 158 27.32 -0.71 17.31
N LYS A 159 27.56 -1.52 16.27
CA LYS A 159 26.87 -1.60 14.97
C LYS A 159 25.34 -1.76 15.07
N ASN A 160 24.58 -0.93 14.36
CA ASN A 160 23.48 -1.32 13.43
C ASN A 160 22.66 -0.10 12.95
N THR A 161 22.31 -0.12 11.66
CA THR A 161 21.16 0.55 10.99
C THR A 161 20.80 1.96 11.43
N SER A 162 21.21 2.96 10.64
CA SER A 162 20.67 4.32 10.69
C SER A 162 19.22 4.31 10.20
N LYS A 163 18.26 4.34 11.13
CA LYS A 163 16.85 4.64 10.88
C LYS A 163 16.54 6.04 11.38
N ASN A 164 15.83 6.80 10.56
CA ASN A 164 15.28 8.11 10.86
C ASN A 164 14.39 8.03 12.10
N ASN A 165 14.76 8.77 13.15
CA ASN A 165 13.86 9.10 14.26
C ASN A 165 12.96 10.26 13.84
N ARG A 166 11.96 10.01 12.99
CA ARG A 166 10.77 10.88 12.90
C ARG A 166 9.67 10.12 13.66
N LYS A 167 9.35 10.62 14.85
CA LYS A 167 8.35 10.00 15.74
C LYS A 167 6.97 10.08 15.08
N ASP A 168 6.21 9.00 15.20
CA ASP A 168 4.77 8.93 14.96
C ASP A 168 4.06 10.09 15.68
N TYR A 169 3.63 11.10 14.92
CA TYR A 169 2.58 12.00 15.38
C TYR A 169 1.26 11.29 15.13
N ASN A 170 0.81 10.53 16.13
CA ASN A 170 -0.60 10.18 16.22
C ASN A 170 -1.39 11.49 16.32
N TYR A 171 -2.25 11.74 15.33
CA TYR A 171 -3.27 12.79 15.39
C TYR A 171 -4.30 12.38 16.45
N GLU A 172 -4.01 12.70 17.71
CA GLU A 172 -5.03 12.90 18.73
C GLU A 172 -5.33 14.39 18.80
N GLU A 173 -6.63 14.71 18.82
CA GLU A 173 -7.17 16.06 18.94
C GLU A 173 -6.76 16.65 20.30
N GLU A 174 -5.87 17.65 20.32
CA GLU A 174 -5.65 18.48 21.51
C GLU A 174 -5.50 19.97 21.16
N ASP A 175 -6.47 20.72 21.68
CA ASP A 175 -6.49 22.05 22.29
C ASP A 175 -5.55 23.19 21.82
N GLU A 176 -6.23 24.31 21.57
CA GLU A 176 -5.75 25.64 21.26
C GLU A 176 -4.83 26.20 22.36
N SER A 177 -3.56 26.44 22.01
CA SER A 177 -2.74 27.46 22.67
C SER A 177 -2.18 28.43 21.64
N ASP A 178 -2.62 29.68 21.77
CA ASP A 178 -2.41 30.84 20.90
C ASP A 178 -0.94 31.28 20.76
N GLU A 179 -0.17 30.61 19.91
CA GLU A 179 0.91 31.25 19.18
C GLU A 179 0.49 31.33 17.72
N LYS A 180 0.33 32.56 17.19
CA LYS A 180 -0.11 32.84 15.81
C LYS A 180 0.83 32.20 14.78
N ASN A 181 0.63 30.92 14.52
CA ASN A 181 1.16 30.19 13.38
C ASN A 181 0.40 30.68 12.14
N PHE A 182 0.86 31.79 11.57
CA PHE A 182 0.48 32.16 10.20
C PHE A 182 0.74 30.94 9.30
N SER A 183 -0.30 30.49 8.61
CA SER A 183 -0.25 29.30 7.75
C SER A 183 0.82 29.46 6.68
N LEU A 184 1.46 28.37 6.27
CA LEU A 184 2.46 28.43 5.21
C LEU A 184 1.82 28.90 3.89
N ILE A 185 0.51 28.68 3.71
CA ILE A 185 -0.31 29.22 2.62
C ILE A 185 -0.31 30.75 2.62
N GLU A 186 -0.50 31.40 3.77
CA GLU A 186 -0.49 32.88 3.86
C GLU A 186 0.90 33.46 3.58
N LYS A 187 1.96 32.69 3.79
CA LYS A 187 3.35 33.13 3.54
C LYS A 187 3.82 32.84 2.12
N LEU A 188 3.32 31.77 1.50
CA LEU A 188 3.79 31.26 0.20
C LEU A 188 2.58 30.93 -0.69
N ASP A 189 1.92 31.99 -1.15
CA ASP A 189 0.71 31.90 -1.96
C ASP A 189 0.86 31.01 -3.21
N TRP A 190 2.06 30.97 -3.81
CA TRP A 190 2.35 30.10 -4.95
C TRP A 190 2.22 28.59 -4.67
N ILE A 191 2.27 28.13 -3.40
CA ILE A 191 2.11 26.71 -3.06
C ILE A 191 0.70 26.23 -3.36
N SER A 192 -0.30 27.09 -3.19
CA SER A 192 -1.70 26.75 -3.52
C SER A 192 -1.85 26.35 -5.00
N LEU A 193 -1.09 27.02 -5.88
CA LEU A 193 -1.06 26.75 -7.32
C LEU A 193 -0.64 25.32 -7.66
N LEU A 194 0.27 24.70 -6.88
CA LEU A 194 0.69 23.31 -7.09
C LEU A 194 -0.48 22.32 -6.99
N PHE A 195 -1.47 22.62 -6.15
CA PHE A 195 -2.59 21.72 -5.92
C PHE A 195 -3.82 22.04 -6.79
N GLU A 196 -3.98 23.30 -7.17
CA GLU A 196 -5.15 23.80 -7.89
C GLU A 196 -4.97 23.76 -9.42
N SER A 197 -3.73 23.81 -9.91
CA SER A 197 -3.48 23.82 -11.35
C SER A 197 -3.52 22.41 -11.96
N GLU A 198 -4.53 22.14 -12.79
CA GLU A 198 -4.64 20.90 -13.57
C GLU A 198 -3.55 20.76 -14.64
N SER A 199 -2.90 21.86 -15.05
CA SER A 199 -1.89 21.83 -16.10
C SER A 199 -0.64 21.03 -15.70
N PHE A 200 -0.33 20.95 -14.40
CA PHE A 200 0.79 20.17 -13.87
C PHE A 200 0.55 18.67 -13.91
N LYS A 201 -0.72 18.24 -14.02
CA LYS A 201 -1.13 16.83 -14.07
C LYS A 201 -1.12 16.26 -15.48
N ARG A 202 -0.71 17.05 -16.49
CA ARG A 202 -0.58 16.61 -17.88
C ARG A 202 0.63 15.69 -18.09
N PRO A 203 0.61 14.80 -19.10
CA PRO A 203 1.67 13.81 -19.33
C PRO A 203 3.09 14.38 -19.39
N GLU A 204 3.26 15.59 -19.93
CA GLU A 204 4.57 16.22 -20.14
C GLU A 204 5.18 16.76 -18.83
N CYS A 205 4.37 16.93 -17.78
CA CYS A 205 4.75 17.61 -16.55
C CYS A 205 4.58 16.75 -15.29
N ALA A 206 3.72 15.73 -15.34
CA ALA A 206 3.29 14.99 -14.15
C ALA A 206 4.46 14.37 -13.37
N GLU A 207 5.50 13.86 -14.04
CA GLU A 207 6.69 13.30 -13.37
C GLU A 207 7.42 14.37 -12.55
N ASN A 208 7.75 15.51 -13.17
CA ASN A 208 8.42 16.63 -12.50
C ASN A 208 7.55 17.23 -11.40
N PHE A 209 6.23 17.31 -11.62
CA PHE A 209 5.27 17.77 -10.63
C PHE A 209 5.28 16.88 -9.39
N ILE A 210 5.12 15.57 -9.55
CA ILE A 210 5.17 14.62 -8.44
C ILE A 210 6.53 14.68 -7.74
N SER A 211 7.62 14.77 -8.50
CA SER A 211 8.98 14.86 -7.95
C SER A 211 9.16 16.12 -7.11
N LEU A 212 8.62 17.27 -7.54
CA LEU A 212 8.65 18.51 -6.76
C LEU A 212 7.85 18.39 -5.46
N LEU A 213 6.66 17.78 -5.49
CA LEU A 213 5.88 17.55 -4.27
C LEU A 213 6.63 16.67 -3.27
N VAL A 214 7.25 15.58 -3.73
CA VAL A 214 8.06 14.69 -2.88
C VAL A 214 9.29 15.43 -2.35
N TYR A 215 9.98 16.19 -3.20
CA TYR A 215 11.11 17.02 -2.77
C TYR A 215 10.73 17.99 -1.66
N LEU A 216 9.60 18.68 -1.77
CA LEU A 216 9.11 19.61 -0.76
C LEU A 216 8.82 18.90 0.57
N LEU A 217 8.23 17.70 0.54
CA LEU A 217 8.00 16.89 1.75
C LEU A 217 9.31 16.47 2.43
N ASP A 218 10.35 16.16 1.65
CA ASP A 218 11.63 15.72 2.18
C ASP A 218 12.46 16.85 2.77
N ASN A 219 12.36 18.05 2.20
CA ASN A 219 13.26 19.15 2.49
C ASN A 219 12.67 20.23 3.40
N SER A 220 11.34 20.26 3.62
CA SER A 220 10.68 21.24 4.50
C SER A 220 9.74 20.55 5.49
N ASP A 221 10.08 20.64 6.78
CA ASP A 221 9.25 20.08 7.87
C ASP A 221 7.91 20.83 7.99
N SER A 222 7.92 22.15 7.79
CA SER A 222 6.68 22.96 7.76
C SER A 222 5.76 22.57 6.60
N PHE A 223 6.27 22.38 5.39
CA PHE A 223 5.49 21.85 4.26
C PHE A 223 4.98 20.43 4.52
N TYR A 224 5.81 19.57 5.10
CA TYR A 224 5.42 18.21 5.50
C TYR A 224 4.22 18.23 6.46
N ARG A 225 4.28 19.04 7.53
CA ARG A 225 3.22 19.10 8.55
C ARG A 225 1.89 19.55 7.97
N GLU A 226 1.92 20.58 7.11
CA GLU A 226 0.70 21.20 6.59
C GLU A 226 0.12 20.46 5.37
N PHE A 227 0.98 19.93 4.47
CA PHE A 227 0.55 19.45 3.16
C PHE A 227 0.74 17.96 2.91
N SER A 228 1.37 17.18 3.79
CA SER A 228 1.58 15.73 3.60
C SER A 228 0.31 14.98 3.17
N ARG A 229 -0.81 15.22 3.87
CA ARG A 229 -2.11 14.63 3.52
C ARG A 229 -2.61 15.11 2.16
N LYS A 230 -2.44 16.40 1.84
CA LYS A 230 -2.87 16.96 0.54
C LYS A 230 -2.06 16.36 -0.61
N VAL A 231 -0.74 16.25 -0.45
CA VAL A 231 0.16 15.58 -1.41
C VAL A 231 -0.25 14.13 -1.62
N TRP A 232 -0.50 13.37 -0.54
CA TRP A 232 -0.99 12.00 -0.63
C TRP A 232 -2.27 11.91 -1.47
N MET A 233 -3.27 12.76 -1.18
CA MET A 233 -4.54 12.79 -1.90
C MET A 233 -4.36 13.20 -3.37
N THR A 234 -3.50 14.17 -3.65
CA THR A 234 -3.18 14.61 -5.01
C THR A 234 -2.55 13.48 -5.81
N ILE A 235 -1.55 12.77 -5.27
CA ILE A 235 -0.92 11.65 -5.98
C ILE A 235 -1.91 10.48 -6.13
N CYS A 236 -2.76 10.23 -5.13
CA CYS A 236 -3.85 9.25 -5.25
C CYS A 236 -4.81 9.60 -6.40
N SER A 237 -5.14 10.89 -6.59
CA SER A 237 -6.01 11.33 -7.70
C SER A 237 -5.38 11.08 -9.08
N LEU A 238 -4.05 11.13 -9.19
CA LEU A 238 -3.34 10.86 -10.44
C LEU A 238 -3.45 9.40 -10.91
N LEU A 239 -3.83 8.48 -10.02
CA LEU A 239 -4.18 7.12 -10.42
C LEU A 239 -5.39 7.10 -11.38
N GLN A 240 -6.26 8.11 -11.37
CA GLN A 240 -7.42 8.17 -12.28
C GLN A 240 -7.05 8.60 -13.71
N SER A 241 -5.78 8.90 -13.98
CA SER A 241 -5.32 9.32 -15.30
C SER A 241 -5.56 8.25 -16.38
N GLN A 242 -5.77 8.68 -17.61
CA GLN A 242 -5.79 7.79 -18.78
C GLN A 242 -4.39 7.45 -19.30
N ASN A 243 -3.35 8.15 -18.80
CA ASN A 243 -1.97 7.93 -19.21
C ASN A 243 -1.26 6.97 -18.25
N ASP A 244 -0.88 5.80 -18.77
CA ASP A 244 -0.20 4.75 -18.01
C ASP A 244 1.12 5.22 -17.37
N ASN A 245 1.87 6.15 -17.98
CA ASN A 245 3.12 6.64 -17.40
C ASN A 245 2.84 7.50 -16.16
N ILE A 246 1.83 8.36 -16.20
CA ILE A 246 1.40 9.13 -15.02
C ILE A 246 1.02 8.18 -13.88
N ILE A 247 0.24 7.14 -14.17
CA ILE A 247 -0.15 6.14 -13.17
C ILE A 247 1.08 5.42 -12.60
N LYS A 248 2.09 5.07 -13.42
CA LYS A 248 3.33 4.46 -12.95
C LYS A 248 4.10 5.37 -12.00
N TYR A 249 4.25 6.65 -12.33
CA TYR A 249 4.91 7.62 -11.45
C TYR A 249 4.13 7.78 -10.14
N ALA A 250 2.80 7.89 -10.21
CA ALA A 250 1.96 7.95 -9.02
C ALA A 250 2.15 6.71 -8.13
N TYR A 251 2.19 5.50 -8.67
CA TYR A 251 2.46 4.29 -7.88
C TYR A 251 3.85 4.30 -7.23
N VAL A 252 4.89 4.70 -7.94
CA VAL A 252 6.25 4.78 -7.40
C VAL A 252 6.29 5.77 -6.24
N SER A 253 5.69 6.94 -6.40
CA SER A 253 5.65 7.95 -5.36
C SER A 253 4.76 7.56 -4.19
N LEU A 254 3.63 6.87 -4.40
CA LEU A 254 2.85 6.32 -3.29
C LEU A 254 3.61 5.24 -2.51
N CYS A 255 4.44 4.42 -3.19
CA CYS A 255 5.34 3.50 -2.48
C CYS A 255 6.33 4.28 -1.60
N TYR A 256 6.95 5.32 -2.15
CA TYR A 256 7.86 6.20 -1.41
C TYR A 256 7.19 6.83 -0.19
N LEU A 257 5.97 7.35 -0.35
CA LEU A 257 5.22 7.98 0.72
C LEU A 257 4.86 6.98 1.82
N ILE A 258 4.43 5.75 1.48
CA ILE A 258 4.19 4.69 2.48
C ILE A 258 5.49 4.31 3.21
N ASP A 259 6.60 4.17 2.47
CA ASP A 259 7.90 3.80 3.05
C ASP A 259 8.43 4.90 4.02
N ASN A 260 7.92 6.13 3.92
CA ASN A 260 8.20 7.26 4.83
C ASN A 260 7.04 7.57 5.79
N GLU A 261 6.09 6.64 5.97
CA GLU A 261 4.95 6.77 6.91
C GLU A 261 3.99 7.94 6.58
N ILE A 262 4.08 8.51 5.38
CA ILE A 262 3.18 9.54 4.86
C ILE A 262 2.03 8.86 4.13
N CYS A 263 1.06 8.30 4.86
CA CYS A 263 -0.02 7.58 4.19
C CYS A 263 -1.37 7.68 4.89
N SER A 264 -2.42 7.54 4.09
CA SER A 264 -3.78 7.33 4.56
C SER A 264 -4.37 6.16 3.79
N HIS A 265 -4.04 4.93 4.20
CA HIS A 265 -4.42 3.71 3.47
C HIS A 265 -5.93 3.59 3.19
N SER A 266 -6.77 4.18 4.05
CA SER A 266 -8.22 4.20 3.86
C SER A 266 -8.68 4.99 2.64
N THR A 267 -7.85 5.87 2.09
CA THR A 267 -8.20 6.67 0.90
C THR A 267 -7.70 6.06 -0.41
N LEU A 268 -6.97 4.93 -0.36
CA LEU A 268 -6.52 4.24 -1.56
C LEU A 268 -7.72 3.70 -2.36
N PRO A 269 -7.80 3.99 -3.67
CA PRO A 269 -8.90 3.54 -4.51
C PRO A 269 -8.68 2.08 -4.93
N PHE A 270 -8.87 1.12 -4.02
CA PHE A 270 -8.57 -0.30 -4.27
C PHE A 270 -9.33 -0.90 -5.46
N SER A 271 -10.56 -0.45 -5.74
CA SER A 271 -11.33 -0.83 -6.92
C SER A 271 -10.65 -0.39 -8.22
N LEU A 272 -10.11 0.83 -8.25
CA LEU A 272 -9.34 1.34 -9.38
C LEU A 272 -8.01 0.59 -9.55
N ILE A 273 -7.33 0.29 -8.44
CA ILE A 273 -6.10 -0.52 -8.45
C ILE A 273 -6.39 -1.91 -9.02
N ALA A 274 -7.54 -2.51 -8.70
CA ALA A 274 -8.00 -3.77 -9.28
C ALA A 274 -8.09 -3.69 -10.82
N ASN A 275 -8.70 -2.62 -11.36
CA ASN A 275 -8.77 -2.38 -12.80
C ASN A 275 -7.37 -2.21 -13.43
N HIS A 276 -6.44 -1.53 -12.73
CA HIS A 276 -5.06 -1.39 -13.20
C HIS A 276 -4.29 -2.70 -13.22
N LEU A 277 -4.58 -3.65 -12.33
CA LEU A 277 -3.97 -4.97 -12.37
C LEU A 277 -4.36 -5.76 -13.63
N SER A 278 -5.50 -5.47 -14.25
CA SER A 278 -5.84 -6.06 -15.56
C SER A 278 -4.98 -5.52 -16.71
N LYS A 279 -4.28 -4.39 -16.53
CA LYS A 279 -3.37 -3.79 -17.52
C LYS A 279 -1.93 -4.26 -17.27
N ILE A 280 -1.38 -5.05 -18.20
CA ILE A 280 -0.01 -5.62 -18.10
C ILE A 280 1.06 -4.53 -17.85
N SER A 281 0.92 -3.36 -18.49
CA SER A 281 1.81 -2.21 -18.35
C SER A 281 1.90 -1.65 -16.93
N LEU A 282 0.84 -1.80 -16.13
CA LEU A 282 0.72 -1.21 -14.78
C LEU A 282 0.90 -2.23 -13.65
N GLN A 283 0.74 -3.52 -13.94
CA GLN A 283 0.79 -4.61 -12.96
C GLN A 283 2.01 -4.52 -12.04
N LYS A 284 3.22 -4.32 -12.59
CA LYS A 284 4.45 -4.28 -11.79
C LYS A 284 4.41 -3.18 -10.73
N SER A 285 3.95 -1.99 -11.10
CA SER A 285 3.87 -0.84 -10.20
C SER A 285 2.72 -0.99 -9.19
N ALA A 286 1.55 -1.46 -9.65
CA ALA A 286 0.41 -1.72 -8.77
C ALA A 286 0.72 -2.79 -7.70
N PHE A 287 1.37 -3.90 -8.08
CA PHE A 287 1.81 -4.90 -7.09
C PHE A 287 2.86 -4.34 -6.12
N SER A 288 3.77 -3.48 -6.58
CA SER A 288 4.76 -2.85 -5.70
C SER A 288 4.09 -2.03 -4.60
N LEU A 289 3.00 -1.33 -4.93
CA LEU A 289 2.19 -0.60 -3.97
C LEU A 289 1.45 -1.56 -3.02
N LEU A 290 0.71 -2.53 -3.58
CA LEU A 290 -0.09 -3.46 -2.77
C LEU A 290 0.74 -4.27 -1.77
N ILE A 291 1.98 -4.62 -2.12
CA ILE A 291 2.90 -5.29 -1.19
C ILE A 291 3.23 -4.41 0.01
N ARG A 292 3.12 -3.09 -0.07
CA ARG A 292 3.38 -2.15 1.04
C ARG A 292 2.13 -1.77 1.83
N CYS A 293 0.95 -1.88 1.23
CA CYS A 293 -0.29 -1.43 1.86
C CYS A 293 -0.66 -2.17 3.14
N ASN A 294 -1.30 -1.45 4.06
CA ASN A 294 -2.09 -2.02 5.14
C ASN A 294 -3.54 -2.23 4.66
N PHE A 295 -4.08 -3.42 4.90
CA PHE A 295 -5.40 -3.83 4.40
C PHE A 295 -6.53 -3.78 5.44
N GLN A 296 -6.28 -3.32 6.66
CA GLN A 296 -7.27 -3.30 7.76
C GLN A 296 -8.64 -2.73 7.33
N ARG A 297 -8.65 -1.64 6.55
CA ARG A 297 -9.89 -0.95 6.10
C ARG A 297 -10.25 -1.18 4.63
N MET A 298 -9.67 -2.18 3.96
CA MET A 298 -9.92 -2.44 2.54
C MET A 298 -11.31 -3.03 2.31
N LYS A 299 -12.12 -2.47 1.39
CA LYS A 299 -13.49 -2.96 1.09
C LYS A 299 -13.71 -3.32 -0.39
N SER A 300 -12.69 -3.83 -1.08
CA SER A 300 -12.81 -4.19 -2.51
C SER A 300 -12.78 -5.70 -2.73
N PRO A 301 -13.93 -6.37 -2.89
CA PRO A 301 -13.97 -7.78 -3.29
C PRO A 301 -13.44 -7.99 -4.72
N GLU A 302 -13.54 -7.00 -5.60
CA GLU A 302 -13.02 -7.05 -6.98
C GLU A 302 -11.50 -7.22 -6.98
N LEU A 303 -10.80 -6.50 -6.11
CA LEU A 303 -9.36 -6.64 -5.95
C LEU A 303 -8.99 -8.07 -5.54
N VAL A 304 -9.70 -8.66 -4.57
CA VAL A 304 -9.44 -10.04 -4.13
C VAL A 304 -9.66 -11.02 -5.28
N LYS A 305 -10.73 -10.87 -6.05
CA LYS A 305 -11.00 -11.72 -7.22
C LYS A 305 -9.88 -11.66 -8.26
N ILE A 306 -9.39 -10.45 -8.59
CA ILE A 306 -8.30 -10.26 -9.55
C ILE A 306 -6.97 -10.80 -8.99
N LEU A 307 -6.71 -10.62 -7.69
CA LEU A 307 -5.53 -11.18 -7.04
C LEU A 307 -5.53 -12.71 -7.07
N ILE A 308 -6.67 -13.36 -6.83
CA ILE A 308 -6.83 -14.82 -6.92
C ILE A 308 -6.49 -15.31 -8.33
N GLN A 309 -6.99 -14.62 -9.37
CA GLN A 309 -6.69 -14.95 -10.76
C GLN A 309 -5.17 -14.87 -11.05
N HIS A 310 -4.52 -13.79 -10.62
CA HIS A 310 -3.09 -13.60 -10.84
C HIS A 310 -2.20 -14.50 -9.97
N ALA A 311 -2.65 -14.90 -8.77
CA ALA A 311 -1.87 -15.71 -7.84
C ALA A 311 -1.54 -17.12 -8.34
N THR A 312 -2.21 -17.58 -9.40
CA THR A 312 -1.89 -18.84 -10.09
C THR A 312 -0.52 -18.82 -10.76
N SER A 313 -0.09 -17.65 -11.25
CA SER A 313 1.13 -17.48 -12.05
C SER A 313 2.08 -16.43 -11.48
N ASN A 314 1.64 -15.59 -10.54
CA ASN A 314 2.40 -14.47 -10.02
C ASN A 314 2.55 -14.56 -8.49
N LYS A 315 3.77 -14.88 -8.05
CA LYS A 315 4.15 -14.96 -6.62
C LYS A 315 3.87 -13.67 -5.84
N LYS A 316 3.91 -12.49 -6.48
CA LYS A 316 3.58 -11.21 -5.83
C LYS A 316 2.11 -11.12 -5.47
N ALA A 317 1.21 -11.60 -6.34
CA ALA A 317 -0.22 -11.62 -6.05
C ALA A 317 -0.50 -12.54 -4.86
N THR A 318 0.16 -13.69 -4.80
CA THR A 318 0.05 -14.61 -3.66
C THR A 318 0.56 -13.98 -2.36
N LEU A 319 1.69 -13.27 -2.41
CA LEU A 319 2.20 -12.54 -1.24
C LEU A 319 1.19 -11.49 -0.74
N VAL A 320 0.52 -10.78 -1.65
CA VAL A 320 -0.54 -9.84 -1.30
C VAL A 320 -1.73 -10.56 -0.66
N LEU A 321 -2.17 -11.72 -1.19
CA LEU A 321 -3.23 -12.53 -0.56
C LEU A 321 -2.84 -13.02 0.84
N LEU A 322 -1.58 -13.42 1.05
CA LEU A 322 -1.08 -13.80 2.37
C LEU A 322 -1.10 -12.62 3.34
N ARG A 323 -0.72 -11.40 2.90
CA ARG A 323 -0.85 -10.19 3.73
C ARG A 323 -2.31 -9.84 4.02
N LEU A 324 -3.20 -9.99 3.05
CA LEU A 324 -4.64 -9.80 3.25
C LEU A 324 -5.19 -10.72 4.34
N SER A 325 -4.78 -11.99 4.33
CA SER A 325 -5.18 -12.99 5.34
C SER A 325 -4.68 -12.71 6.76
N GLN A 326 -3.82 -11.71 6.97
CA GLN A 326 -3.39 -11.28 8.30
C GLN A 326 -4.38 -10.30 8.96
N THR A 327 -5.39 -9.85 8.23
CA THR A 327 -6.41 -8.90 8.73
C THR A 327 -7.79 -9.55 8.71
N GLU A 328 -8.64 -9.25 9.69
CA GLU A 328 -10.01 -9.80 9.81
C GLU A 328 -10.84 -9.52 8.55
N ASN A 329 -10.91 -8.27 8.14
CA ASN A 329 -11.64 -7.84 6.95
C ASN A 329 -11.09 -8.48 5.66
N GLY A 330 -9.77 -8.63 5.55
CA GLY A 330 -9.15 -9.36 4.43
C GLY A 330 -9.56 -10.83 4.41
N VAL A 331 -9.68 -11.48 5.57
CA VAL A 331 -10.18 -12.85 5.69
C VAL A 331 -11.64 -12.97 5.28
N ASP A 332 -12.50 -12.05 5.71
CA ASP A 332 -13.91 -12.05 5.29
C ASP A 332 -14.05 -11.96 3.77
N LEU A 333 -13.27 -11.08 3.13
CA LEU A 333 -13.24 -10.96 1.67
C LEU A 333 -12.71 -12.23 0.99
N LEU A 334 -11.72 -12.91 1.57
CA LEU A 334 -11.18 -14.18 1.07
C LEU A 334 -12.20 -15.33 1.20
N ILE A 335 -12.93 -15.42 2.31
CA ILE A 335 -13.97 -16.44 2.51
C ILE A 335 -15.14 -16.21 1.55
N ASN A 336 -15.52 -14.95 1.33
CA ASN A 336 -16.55 -14.59 0.36
C ASN A 336 -16.14 -14.91 -1.09
N ASN A 337 -14.83 -14.95 -1.37
CA ASN A 337 -14.26 -15.35 -2.66
C ASN A 337 -13.59 -16.73 -2.58
N SER A 338 -14.26 -17.75 -2.02
CA SER A 338 -13.70 -19.07 -1.69
C SER A 338 -13.11 -19.89 -2.85
N SER A 339 -13.22 -19.44 -4.10
CA SER A 339 -12.71 -20.15 -5.27
C SER A 339 -11.21 -20.47 -5.21
N TRP A 340 -10.42 -19.67 -4.48
CA TRP A 340 -8.98 -19.89 -4.34
C TRP A 340 -8.63 -21.22 -3.65
N MET A 341 -9.50 -21.72 -2.77
CA MET A 341 -9.27 -22.92 -1.94
C MET A 341 -8.96 -24.17 -2.78
N GLY A 342 -9.57 -24.30 -3.96
CA GLY A 342 -9.37 -25.43 -4.86
C GLY A 342 -8.32 -25.24 -5.95
N THR A 343 -7.71 -24.05 -6.07
CA THR A 343 -6.93 -23.67 -7.26
C THR A 343 -5.43 -23.95 -7.17
N GLY A 344 -4.86 -24.12 -5.98
CA GLY A 344 -3.42 -24.38 -5.81
C GLY A 344 -2.54 -23.17 -6.14
N LEU A 345 -2.69 -22.06 -5.42
CA LEU A 345 -2.04 -20.76 -5.65
C LEU A 345 -0.71 -20.54 -4.89
N PRO A 346 0.39 -20.18 -5.58
CA PRO A 346 0.72 -20.65 -6.94
C PRO A 346 1.00 -22.16 -6.94
N ASP A 347 1.05 -22.77 -5.76
CA ASP A 347 1.17 -24.18 -5.53
C ASP A 347 0.29 -24.59 -4.33
N LYS A 348 0.14 -25.90 -4.13
CA LYS A 348 -0.69 -26.47 -3.08
C LYS A 348 -0.20 -26.08 -1.67
N LEU A 349 1.11 -26.00 -1.46
CA LEU A 349 1.71 -25.68 -0.16
C LEU A 349 1.39 -24.24 0.25
N THR A 350 1.49 -23.31 -0.70
CA THR A 350 1.19 -21.91 -0.46
C THR A 350 -0.31 -21.67 -0.27
N THR A 351 -1.16 -22.43 -0.96
CA THR A 351 -2.62 -22.45 -0.68
C THR A 351 -2.91 -22.93 0.73
N MET A 352 -2.20 -23.98 1.18
CA MET A 352 -2.31 -24.47 2.56
C MET A 352 -1.89 -23.41 3.57
N ASN A 353 -0.80 -22.66 3.31
CA ASN A 353 -0.40 -21.55 4.17
C ASN A 353 -1.45 -20.44 4.24
N LEU A 354 -2.03 -20.06 3.09
CA LEU A 354 -3.11 -19.07 3.04
C LEU A 354 -4.33 -19.53 3.84
N PHE A 355 -4.70 -20.80 3.71
CA PHE A 355 -5.80 -21.40 4.47
C PHE A 355 -5.52 -21.43 5.97
N CYS A 356 -4.29 -21.78 6.37
CA CYS A 356 -3.86 -21.75 7.76
C CYS A 356 -3.93 -20.33 8.35
N ASN A 357 -3.54 -19.30 7.59
CA ASN A 357 -3.65 -17.91 8.04
C ASN A 357 -5.10 -17.50 8.27
N VAL A 358 -6.01 -17.86 7.36
CA VAL A 358 -7.45 -17.65 7.53
C VAL A 358 -7.96 -18.29 8.83
N LEU A 359 -7.51 -19.51 9.16
CA LEU A 359 -7.90 -20.20 10.40
C LEU A 359 -7.36 -19.58 11.70
N LEU A 360 -6.36 -18.70 11.63
CA LEU A 360 -5.87 -17.99 12.83
C LEU A 360 -6.96 -17.08 13.39
N HIS A 361 -7.86 -16.58 12.55
CA HIS A 361 -8.97 -15.71 12.94
C HIS A 361 -10.15 -16.56 13.41
N LYS A 362 -10.37 -16.59 14.72
CA LYS A 362 -11.31 -17.53 15.37
C LYS A 362 -12.76 -17.26 14.99
N GLU A 363 -13.14 -16.00 14.89
CA GLU A 363 -14.53 -15.56 14.66
C GLU A 363 -15.00 -15.92 13.25
N GLN A 364 -14.08 -15.98 12.29
CA GLN A 364 -14.36 -16.25 10.88
C GLN A 364 -14.45 -17.75 10.56
N ARG A 365 -14.17 -18.63 11.53
CA ARG A 365 -14.17 -20.09 11.31
C ARG A 365 -15.55 -20.65 11.02
N GLU A 366 -16.60 -20.08 11.61
CA GLU A 366 -17.98 -20.46 11.31
C GLU A 366 -18.35 -20.09 9.87
N SER A 367 -18.04 -18.85 9.47
CA SER A 367 -18.22 -18.38 8.09
C SER A 367 -17.47 -19.26 7.09
N LEU A 368 -16.23 -19.64 7.39
CA LEU A 368 -15.45 -20.57 6.59
C LEU A 368 -16.12 -21.95 6.46
N ALA A 369 -16.66 -22.50 7.56
CA ALA A 369 -17.31 -23.80 7.57
C ALA A 369 -18.57 -23.85 6.67
N THR A 370 -19.26 -22.72 6.49
CA THR A 370 -20.39 -22.61 5.56
C THR A 370 -19.99 -22.85 4.10
N LYS A 371 -18.70 -22.67 3.74
CA LYS A 371 -18.14 -22.95 2.41
C LYS A 371 -17.74 -24.42 2.25
N THR A 372 -18.60 -25.32 2.70
CA THR A 372 -18.30 -26.76 2.85
C THR A 372 -17.68 -27.39 1.61
N ARG A 373 -18.23 -27.11 0.41
CA ARG A 373 -17.71 -27.66 -0.85
C ARG A 373 -16.27 -27.22 -1.13
N ASP A 374 -15.97 -25.95 -0.93
CA ASP A 374 -14.64 -25.39 -1.21
C ASP A 374 -13.61 -25.85 -0.18
N VAL A 375 -14.02 -25.97 1.09
CA VAL A 375 -13.20 -26.58 2.15
C VAL A 375 -12.85 -28.03 1.81
N VAL A 376 -13.81 -28.84 1.36
CA VAL A 376 -13.56 -30.25 0.97
C VAL A 376 -12.64 -30.35 -0.24
N ASN A 377 -12.81 -29.45 -1.23
CA ASN A 377 -11.92 -29.37 -2.39
C ASN A 377 -10.49 -29.02 -1.97
N PHE A 378 -10.33 -28.04 -1.07
CA PHE A 378 -9.04 -27.69 -0.49
C PHE A 378 -8.40 -28.86 0.23
N LEU A 379 -9.12 -29.50 1.16
CA LEU A 379 -8.60 -30.62 1.94
C LEU A 379 -8.12 -31.76 1.04
N SER A 380 -8.89 -32.08 0.00
CA SER A 380 -8.53 -33.09 -0.99
C SER A 380 -7.28 -32.71 -1.77
N SER A 381 -7.19 -31.45 -2.23
CA SER A 381 -6.03 -30.93 -2.97
C SER A 381 -4.76 -30.90 -2.13
N ALA A 382 -4.86 -30.42 -0.88
CA ALA A 382 -3.77 -30.37 0.09
C ALA A 382 -3.31 -31.77 0.51
N PHE A 383 -4.22 -32.74 0.62
CA PHE A 383 -3.87 -34.13 0.92
C PHE A 383 -3.15 -34.84 -0.24
N SER A 384 -3.32 -34.35 -1.47
CA SER A 384 -2.54 -34.79 -2.64
C SER A 384 -1.18 -34.09 -2.77
N ILE A 385 -0.64 -33.49 -1.69
CA ILE A 385 0.75 -33.01 -1.67
C ILE A 385 1.65 -34.20 -1.38
N GLU A 386 2.51 -34.51 -2.33
CA GLU A 386 3.49 -35.59 -2.25
C GLU A 386 4.85 -35.07 -2.74
N ASP A 387 5.93 -35.46 -2.06
CA ASP A 387 7.29 -35.14 -2.47
C ASP A 387 8.18 -36.36 -2.24
N GLU A 388 8.56 -37.02 -3.34
CA GLU A 388 9.43 -38.20 -3.31
C GLU A 388 10.78 -37.90 -2.66
N LYS A 389 11.22 -36.64 -2.68
CA LYS A 389 12.51 -36.22 -2.11
C LYS A 389 12.43 -35.98 -0.61
N ASN A 390 11.23 -35.83 -0.05
CA ASN A 390 11.03 -35.57 1.37
C ASN A 390 10.01 -36.53 1.97
N PRO A 391 10.44 -37.74 2.40
CA PRO A 391 9.53 -38.72 2.99
C PRO A 391 8.85 -38.24 4.28
N ASN A 392 9.41 -37.24 4.97
CA ASN A 392 8.79 -36.64 6.14
C ASN A 392 7.65 -35.67 5.81
N LEU A 393 7.56 -35.20 4.55
CA LEU A 393 6.51 -34.27 4.13
C LEU A 393 5.12 -34.88 4.32
N ASP A 394 5.00 -36.19 4.13
CA ASP A 394 3.76 -36.93 4.35
C ASP A 394 3.17 -36.70 5.75
N THR A 395 3.96 -37.03 6.78
CA THR A 395 3.58 -36.85 8.18
C THR A 395 3.29 -35.38 8.49
N ILE A 396 4.03 -34.44 7.91
CA ILE A 396 3.79 -33.00 8.08
C ILE A 396 2.42 -32.62 7.52
N VAL A 397 2.11 -32.99 6.27
CA VAL A 397 0.83 -32.68 5.62
C VAL A 397 -0.34 -33.28 6.40
N VAL A 398 -0.23 -34.55 6.79
CA VAL A 398 -1.23 -35.22 7.64
C VAL A 398 -1.45 -34.46 8.95
N SER A 399 -0.37 -34.08 9.64
CA SER A 399 -0.46 -33.37 10.92
C SER A 399 -1.14 -32.00 10.79
N VAL A 400 -0.84 -31.28 9.71
CA VAL A 400 -1.45 -29.98 9.42
C VAL A 400 -2.94 -30.14 9.11
N LEU A 401 -3.31 -31.12 8.28
CA LEU A 401 -4.72 -31.39 7.96
C LEU A 401 -5.52 -31.83 9.18
N CYS A 402 -4.95 -32.67 10.05
CA CYS A 402 -5.54 -33.00 11.35
C CYS A 402 -5.81 -31.72 12.17
N THR A 403 -4.83 -30.81 12.22
CA THR A 403 -4.95 -29.54 12.95
C THR A 403 -6.02 -28.64 12.34
N ILE A 404 -6.12 -28.58 11.01
CA ILE A 404 -7.14 -27.84 10.27
C ILE A 404 -8.53 -28.38 10.61
N LEU A 405 -8.74 -29.70 10.48
CA LEU A 405 -10.03 -30.35 10.76
C LEU A 405 -10.49 -30.10 12.21
N ARG A 406 -9.56 -30.11 13.17
CA ARG A 406 -9.85 -29.82 14.58
C ARG A 406 -10.19 -28.35 14.87
N ARG A 407 -9.85 -27.42 13.97
CA ARG A 407 -10.06 -25.98 14.16
C ARG A 407 -11.31 -25.46 13.46
N ILE A 408 -11.76 -26.12 12.39
CA ILE A 408 -12.99 -25.76 11.70
C ILE A 408 -14.18 -26.34 12.48
N PRO A 409 -15.28 -25.59 12.67
CA PRO A 409 -16.54 -26.13 13.16
C PRO A 409 -16.93 -27.38 12.35
N PHE A 410 -16.96 -28.51 13.04
CA PHE A 410 -17.17 -29.82 12.41
C PHE A 410 -18.62 -30.24 12.62
N ASP A 411 -19.39 -30.33 11.54
CA ASP A 411 -20.79 -30.73 11.55
C ASP A 411 -21.04 -31.98 10.70
N GLU A 412 -22.24 -32.53 10.82
CA GLU A 412 -22.66 -33.72 10.06
C GLU A 412 -22.60 -33.50 8.54
N ASN A 413 -22.89 -32.28 8.06
CA ASN A 413 -22.86 -31.96 6.65
C ASN A 413 -21.43 -32.03 6.09
N LEU A 414 -20.46 -31.40 6.75
CA LEU A 414 -19.05 -31.46 6.38
C LEU A 414 -18.54 -32.90 6.37
N VAL A 415 -18.85 -33.69 7.40
CA VAL A 415 -18.47 -35.11 7.46
C VAL A 415 -19.02 -35.90 6.27
N LYS A 416 -20.31 -35.74 5.96
CA LYS A 416 -20.93 -36.40 4.80
C LYS A 416 -20.28 -36.00 3.49
N GLN A 417 -19.91 -34.72 3.32
CA GLN A 417 -19.20 -34.27 2.13
C GLN A 417 -17.79 -34.86 2.05
N LEU A 418 -17.04 -34.91 3.16
CA LEU A 418 -15.71 -35.53 3.21
C LEU A 418 -15.76 -37.03 2.85
N SER A 419 -16.77 -37.76 3.33
CA SER A 419 -17.00 -39.16 2.93
C SER A 419 -17.39 -39.28 1.46
N ARG A 420 -18.35 -38.46 0.98
CA ARG A 420 -18.81 -38.47 -0.42
C ARG A 420 -17.67 -38.22 -1.41
N HIS A 421 -16.76 -37.32 -1.08
CA HIS A 421 -15.57 -37.01 -1.88
C HIS A 421 -14.40 -37.97 -1.64
N LYS A 422 -14.61 -39.07 -0.91
CA LYS A 422 -13.61 -40.10 -0.58
C LYS A 422 -12.39 -39.58 0.18
N PHE A 423 -12.46 -38.36 0.74
CA PHE A 423 -11.38 -37.79 1.53
C PHE A 423 -11.15 -38.62 2.78
N LEU A 424 -12.20 -39.00 3.52
CA LEU A 424 -12.04 -39.83 4.73
C LEU A 424 -11.43 -41.20 4.43
N THR A 425 -11.87 -41.85 3.36
CA THR A 425 -11.31 -43.13 2.93
C THR A 425 -9.82 -43.01 2.64
N ALA A 426 -9.41 -41.99 1.88
CA ALA A 426 -8.01 -41.75 1.54
C ALA A 426 -7.18 -41.35 2.78
N TYR A 427 -7.71 -40.47 3.62
CA TYR A 427 -7.07 -40.00 4.85
C TYR A 427 -6.81 -41.15 5.83
N PHE A 428 -7.83 -41.95 6.13
CA PHE A 428 -7.64 -43.11 7.01
C PHE A 428 -6.75 -44.17 6.37
N GLY A 429 -6.94 -44.50 5.09
CA GLY A 429 -6.09 -45.46 4.39
C GLY A 429 -4.60 -45.09 4.35
N ARG A 430 -4.27 -43.81 4.49
CA ARG A 430 -2.88 -43.32 4.59
C ARG A 430 -2.37 -43.26 6.03
N THR A 431 -3.21 -42.80 6.97
CA THR A 431 -2.81 -42.55 8.37
C THR A 431 -2.87 -43.76 9.29
N THR A 432 -3.59 -44.81 8.91
CA THR A 432 -3.69 -46.06 9.69
C THR A 432 -2.72 -47.15 9.22
N ARG A 433 -1.79 -46.84 8.30
CA ARG A 433 -0.81 -47.82 7.83
C ARG A 433 0.22 -48.11 8.92
N GLN A 434 0.62 -49.38 9.03
CA GLN A 434 1.54 -49.83 10.08
C GLN A 434 2.97 -49.31 9.89
N ASP A 435 3.36 -48.96 8.67
CA ASP A 435 4.66 -48.40 8.30
C ASP A 435 4.84 -46.92 8.72
N THR A 436 3.76 -46.24 9.10
CA THR A 436 3.77 -44.81 9.49
C THR A 436 3.27 -44.60 10.92
N PRO A 437 3.95 -45.14 11.95
CA PRO A 437 3.46 -45.11 13.33
C PRO A 437 3.26 -43.69 13.89
N ARG A 438 3.98 -42.69 13.35
CA ARG A 438 3.81 -41.27 13.70
C ARG A 438 2.45 -40.70 13.28
N ASN A 439 1.82 -41.28 12.25
CA ASN A 439 0.52 -40.81 11.75
C ASN A 439 -0.65 -41.33 12.60
N ALA A 440 -0.44 -42.35 13.44
CA ALA A 440 -1.48 -42.99 14.22
C ALA A 440 -2.25 -42.01 15.11
N ILE A 441 -1.56 -41.10 15.80
CA ILE A 441 -2.20 -40.11 16.67
C ILE A 441 -3.13 -39.17 15.88
N TYR A 442 -2.74 -38.79 14.66
CA TYR A 442 -3.55 -37.94 13.78
C TYR A 442 -4.78 -38.70 13.25
N ALA A 443 -4.64 -39.99 12.97
CA ALA A 443 -5.78 -40.85 12.64
C ALA A 443 -6.78 -40.87 13.79
N LEU A 444 -6.32 -41.16 15.02
CA LEU A 444 -7.17 -41.22 16.21
C LEU A 444 -7.95 -39.92 16.46
N HIS A 445 -7.32 -38.77 16.26
CA HIS A 445 -7.98 -37.47 16.41
C HIS A 445 -9.10 -37.27 15.39
N VAL A 446 -8.84 -37.54 14.10
CA VAL A 446 -9.84 -37.36 13.05
C VAL A 446 -10.97 -38.39 13.17
N ILE A 447 -10.66 -39.64 13.55
CA ILE A 447 -11.68 -40.66 13.83
C ILE A 447 -12.61 -40.18 14.95
N ASN A 448 -12.04 -39.69 16.06
CA ASN A 448 -12.86 -39.19 17.16
C ASN A 448 -13.72 -38.00 16.75
N LEU A 449 -13.17 -37.06 15.97
CA LEU A 449 -13.88 -35.90 15.47
C LEU A 449 -15.05 -36.28 14.55
N VAL A 450 -14.83 -37.20 13.61
CA VAL A 450 -15.88 -37.74 12.72
C VAL A 450 -16.93 -38.48 13.54
N ALA A 451 -16.49 -39.31 14.49
CA ALA A 451 -17.37 -40.05 15.37
C ALA A 451 -18.26 -39.10 16.17
N ASP A 452 -17.75 -37.98 16.69
CA ASP A 452 -18.53 -37.00 17.45
C ASP A 452 -19.75 -36.47 16.67
N CYS A 453 -19.64 -36.32 15.34
CA CYS A 453 -20.70 -35.78 14.49
C CYS A 453 -21.71 -36.83 13.98
N CYS A 454 -21.26 -37.84 13.23
CA CYS A 454 -22.15 -38.83 12.64
C CYS A 454 -21.45 -40.13 12.24
N TYR A 455 -22.23 -41.17 11.94
CA TYR A 455 -21.70 -42.42 11.42
C TYR A 455 -21.28 -42.28 9.94
N THR A 456 -20.14 -42.85 9.58
CA THR A 456 -19.74 -43.09 8.20
C THR A 456 -19.17 -44.50 8.03
N LYS A 457 -19.24 -45.07 6.81
CA LYS A 457 -18.76 -46.44 6.55
C LYS A 457 -17.27 -46.62 6.86
N GLU A 458 -16.50 -45.55 6.72
CA GLU A 458 -15.07 -45.51 7.00
C GLU A 458 -14.76 -45.68 8.49
N LEU A 459 -15.65 -45.26 9.40
CA LEU A 459 -15.49 -45.52 10.85
C LEU A 459 -15.44 -47.01 11.18
N SER A 460 -16.24 -47.81 10.47
CA SER A 460 -16.19 -49.26 10.60
C SER A 460 -14.90 -49.85 10.02
N GLN A 461 -14.30 -49.22 9.02
CA GLN A 461 -13.04 -49.69 8.40
C GLN A 461 -11.83 -49.48 9.32
N VAL A 462 -11.81 -48.43 10.15
CA VAL A 462 -10.68 -48.13 11.06
C VAL A 462 -10.68 -48.94 12.37
N ILE A 463 -11.70 -49.77 12.63
CA ILE A 463 -11.78 -50.57 13.86
C ILE A 463 -10.59 -51.52 14.02
N ASP A 464 -10.12 -52.12 12.93
CA ASP A 464 -8.97 -53.02 12.96
C ASP A 464 -7.69 -52.28 13.41
N PHE A 465 -7.51 -51.04 12.95
CA PHE A 465 -6.45 -50.16 13.38
C PHE A 465 -6.57 -49.79 14.88
N LEU A 466 -7.77 -49.42 15.35
CA LEU A 466 -7.99 -49.10 16.77
C LEU A 466 -7.63 -50.27 17.67
N ILE A 467 -8.06 -51.48 17.31
CA ILE A 467 -7.77 -52.70 18.09
C ILE A 467 -6.26 -52.95 18.14
N HIS A 468 -5.57 -52.77 17.01
CA HIS A 468 -4.12 -52.89 16.97
C HIS A 468 -3.44 -51.85 17.88
N SER A 469 -3.86 -50.57 17.80
CA SER A 469 -3.33 -49.51 18.66
C SER A 469 -3.60 -49.74 20.15
N ILE A 470 -4.75 -50.34 20.51
CA ILE A 470 -5.06 -50.70 21.91
C ILE A 470 -4.14 -51.82 22.39
N LYS A 471 -3.97 -52.87 21.57
CA LYS A 471 -3.15 -54.04 21.92
C LYS A 471 -1.65 -53.75 21.99
N LYS A 472 -1.17 -52.73 21.25
CA LYS A 472 0.24 -52.32 21.26
C LYS A 472 0.68 -51.79 22.63
N ASN A 473 -0.27 -51.31 23.45
CA ASN A 473 -0.03 -50.77 24.79
C ASN A 473 1.06 -49.68 24.82
N ASP A 474 1.00 -48.74 23.87
CA ASP A 474 1.86 -47.56 23.80
C ASP A 474 1.12 -46.29 24.26
N ASP A 475 1.78 -45.13 24.16
CA ASP A 475 1.22 -43.84 24.57
C ASP A 475 -0.13 -43.52 23.88
N ASN A 476 -0.40 -44.10 22.71
CA ASN A 476 -1.65 -43.89 21.98
C ASN A 476 -2.77 -44.84 22.41
N SER A 477 -2.48 -45.93 23.14
CA SER A 477 -3.48 -46.95 23.48
C SER A 477 -4.62 -46.41 24.32
N ASN A 478 -4.34 -45.50 25.26
CA ASN A 478 -5.37 -44.83 26.05
C ASN A 478 -6.29 -43.95 25.19
N PHE A 479 -5.72 -43.25 24.22
CA PHE A 479 -6.52 -42.42 23.30
C PHE A 479 -7.31 -43.29 22.32
N ALA A 480 -6.73 -44.41 21.84
CA ALA A 480 -7.43 -45.39 21.03
C ALA A 480 -8.62 -46.03 21.77
N LEU A 481 -8.48 -46.34 23.05
CA LEU A 481 -9.59 -46.79 23.91
C LEU A 481 -10.71 -45.74 24.02
N LEU A 482 -10.34 -44.47 24.20
CA LEU A 482 -11.31 -43.37 24.27
C LEU A 482 -12.06 -43.19 22.95
N THR A 483 -11.34 -43.19 21.82
CA THR A 483 -11.93 -43.13 20.49
C THR A 483 -12.83 -44.34 20.22
N ALA A 484 -12.42 -45.55 20.61
CA ALA A 484 -13.25 -46.75 20.47
C ALA A 484 -14.53 -46.67 21.33
N ALA A 485 -14.45 -46.12 22.54
CA ALA A 485 -15.60 -45.90 23.40
C ALA A 485 -16.59 -44.91 22.76
N ASN A 486 -16.10 -43.86 22.11
CA ASN A 486 -16.95 -42.90 21.40
C ASN A 486 -17.65 -43.54 20.19
N LEU A 487 -16.98 -44.45 19.48
CA LEU A 487 -17.59 -45.21 18.39
C LEU A 487 -18.73 -46.15 18.85
N CYS A 488 -18.79 -46.52 20.14
CA CYS A 488 -19.83 -47.41 20.64
C CYS A 488 -21.25 -46.81 20.59
N LYS A 489 -21.41 -45.52 20.31
CA LYS A 489 -22.73 -44.93 20.04
C LYS A 489 -23.35 -45.38 18.70
N TYR A 490 -22.55 -46.00 17.82
CA TYR A 490 -22.98 -46.55 16.54
C TYR A 490 -23.04 -48.08 16.60
N LYS A 491 -24.21 -48.65 16.27
CA LYS A 491 -24.47 -50.09 16.39
C LYS A 491 -23.51 -50.91 15.55
N GLU A 492 -23.25 -50.48 14.32
CA GLU A 492 -22.35 -51.12 13.36
C GLU A 492 -20.92 -51.21 13.90
N CYS A 493 -20.45 -50.18 14.61
CA CYS A 493 -19.13 -50.18 15.23
C CYS A 493 -19.08 -51.12 16.44
N VAL A 494 -20.13 -51.18 17.26
CA VAL A 494 -20.23 -52.10 18.40
C VAL A 494 -20.18 -53.55 17.94
N GLU A 495 -20.96 -53.90 16.92
CA GLU A 495 -20.99 -55.26 16.36
C GLU A 495 -19.62 -55.69 15.88
N LYS A 496 -18.93 -54.83 15.12
CA LYS A 496 -17.57 -55.12 14.63
C LYS A 496 -16.53 -55.19 15.75
N LEU A 497 -16.61 -54.34 16.78
CA LEU A 497 -15.73 -54.44 17.96
C LEU A 497 -15.92 -55.76 18.72
N LYS A 498 -17.17 -56.22 18.88
CA LYS A 498 -17.50 -57.51 19.51
C LYS A 498 -17.00 -58.68 18.68
N GLU A 499 -17.20 -58.65 17.36
CA GLU A 499 -16.70 -59.66 16.42
C GLU A 499 -15.19 -59.86 16.56
N LYS A 500 -14.44 -58.77 16.74
CA LYS A 500 -12.97 -58.79 16.88
C LYS A 500 -12.48 -59.15 18.29
N LYS A 501 -13.38 -59.54 19.20
CA LYS A 501 -13.09 -60.06 20.56
C LYS A 501 -12.23 -59.12 21.44
N ILE A 502 -12.30 -57.80 21.22
CA ILE A 502 -11.52 -56.84 22.03
C ILE A 502 -12.00 -56.78 23.48
N VAL A 503 -13.31 -56.99 23.70
CA VAL A 503 -13.90 -57.02 25.05
C VAL A 503 -13.27 -58.12 25.90
N LYS A 504 -13.17 -59.33 25.34
CA LYS A 504 -12.52 -60.46 26.02
C LYS A 504 -11.06 -60.15 26.33
N TYR A 505 -10.31 -59.61 25.36
CA TYR A 505 -8.92 -59.23 25.56
C TYR A 505 -8.73 -58.25 26.73
N ILE A 506 -9.59 -57.24 26.86
CA ILE A 506 -9.48 -56.26 27.96
C ILE A 506 -9.90 -56.87 29.30
N LEU A 507 -10.94 -57.71 29.33
CA LEU A 507 -11.39 -58.40 30.54
C LEU A 507 -10.36 -59.40 31.08
N ASP A 508 -9.56 -60.00 30.18
CA ASP A 508 -8.51 -60.96 30.53
C ASP A 508 -7.23 -60.29 31.09
N LEU A 509 -7.17 -58.95 31.16
CA LEU A 509 -6.04 -58.22 31.76
C LEU A 509 -6.18 -58.18 33.30
N ASP A 510 -5.05 -58.36 34.01
CA ASP A 510 -5.02 -58.41 35.48
C ASP A 510 -5.58 -57.14 36.15
N THR A 511 -5.38 -55.97 35.54
CA THR A 511 -5.86 -54.69 36.06
C THR A 511 -6.40 -53.80 34.95
N ASN A 512 -7.62 -53.29 35.14
CA ASN A 512 -8.27 -52.39 34.18
C ASN A 512 -7.99 -50.91 34.48
N THR A 513 -7.36 -50.22 33.55
CA THR A 513 -7.17 -48.77 33.58
C THR A 513 -8.53 -48.03 33.51
N LYS A 514 -8.52 -46.73 33.86
CA LYS A 514 -9.71 -45.87 33.75
C LYS A 514 -10.29 -45.87 32.33
N TYR A 515 -9.44 -45.87 31.31
CA TYR A 515 -9.86 -45.85 29.90
C TYR A 515 -10.46 -47.18 29.46
N GLN A 516 -9.89 -48.30 29.91
CA GLN A 516 -10.43 -49.64 29.66
C GLN A 516 -11.83 -49.82 30.27
N ARG A 517 -12.01 -49.39 31.53
CA ARG A 517 -13.34 -49.41 32.18
C ARG A 517 -14.36 -48.56 31.42
N ARG A 518 -13.99 -47.34 31.01
CA ARG A 518 -14.88 -46.47 30.22
C ARG A 518 -15.29 -47.11 28.89
N PHE A 519 -14.36 -47.77 28.21
CA PHE A 519 -14.65 -48.51 26.98
C PHE A 519 -15.61 -49.70 27.24
N LEU A 520 -15.34 -50.50 28.28
CA LEU A 520 -16.19 -51.64 28.64
C LEU A 520 -17.62 -51.21 29.03
N GLN A 521 -17.77 -50.06 29.70
CA GLN A 521 -19.08 -49.46 29.97
C GLN A 521 -19.76 -49.02 28.67
N ALA A 522 -19.06 -48.28 27.80
CA ALA A 522 -19.61 -47.77 26.55
C ALA A 522 -20.10 -48.88 25.60
N ILE A 523 -19.41 -50.04 25.59
CA ILE A 523 -19.80 -51.18 24.75
C ILE A 523 -20.87 -52.09 25.40
N GLY A 524 -21.25 -51.81 26.66
CA GLY A 524 -22.23 -52.57 27.43
C GLY A 524 -21.73 -53.93 27.94
N ALA A 525 -20.42 -54.04 28.22
CA ALA A 525 -19.82 -55.25 28.77
C ALA A 525 -19.81 -55.27 30.31
N ILE A 526 -19.81 -54.09 30.93
CA ILE A 526 -19.91 -53.91 32.38
C ILE A 526 -20.87 -52.73 32.65
N TYR A 527 -21.54 -52.76 33.80
CA TYR A 527 -22.43 -51.69 34.24
C TYR A 527 -21.67 -50.59 35.00
#